data_AF-A0A927ZUN4-F1
#
_entry.id   AF-A0A927ZUN4-F1
#
_cell.length_a   1.000
_cell.length_b   1.000
_cell.length_c   1.000
_cell.angle_alpha   90.00
_cell.angle_beta   90.00
_cell.angle_gamma   90.00
#
_symmetry.space_group_name_H-M   'P 1'
#
loop_
_entity.id
_entity.type
_entity.pdbx_description
1 polymer ?
#
loop_
_entity_poly.entity_id
_entity_poly.type
_entity_poly.pdbx_seq_one_letter_code
_entity_poly.pdbx_strand_id
1 'polypeptide(L)' 'MAVYVDRRGRTYKVMPDLAGKYAPRYHKPESAPEVGWKTCKAFTHRDSLEESERDLKAWAMKKGMTATVEEQ' A
#
# COMPACT_ATOMS: atom_id res chain seq x y z
N MET A 1 -4.64 -6.23 -7.82
CA MET A 1 -4.30 -5.76 -6.45
C MET A 1 -4.80 -4.33 -6.30
N ALA A 2 -5.32 -3.96 -5.13
CA ALA A 2 -5.81 -2.59 -4.94
C ALA A 2 -4.64 -1.61 -4.70
N VAL A 3 -4.62 -0.51 -5.47
CA VAL A 3 -3.72 0.62 -5.25
C VAL A 3 -4.53 1.78 -4.70
N TYR A 4 -4.03 2.46 -3.69
CA TYR A 4 -4.68 3.63 -3.10
C TYR A 4 -3.82 4.87 -3.28
N VAL A 5 -4.44 6.00 -3.57
CA VAL A 5 -3.74 7.28 -3.73
C VAL A 5 -4.26 8.27 -2.69
N ASP A 6 -3.35 8.87 -1.92
CA ASP A 6 -3.72 9.94 -1.00
C ASP A 6 -3.75 11.32 -1.67
N ARG A 7 -4.26 12.32 -0.95
CA ARG A 7 -4.34 13.71 -1.45
C ARG A 7 -2.99 14.34 -1.78
N ARG A 8 -1.87 13.74 -1.36
CA ARG A 8 -0.51 14.19 -1.68
C ARG A 8 0.06 13.45 -2.90
N GLY A 9 -0.75 12.65 -3.58
CA GLY A 9 -0.34 11.83 -4.72
C GLY A 9 0.49 10.60 -4.34
N ARG A 10 0.58 10.24 -3.05
CA ARG A 10 1.32 9.02 -2.65
C ARG A 10 0.49 7.80 -2.98
N THR A 11 1.06 6.88 -3.73
CA THR A 11 0.47 5.59 -4.06
C THR A 11 0.80 4.58 -2.96
N TYR A 12 -0.17 3.74 -2.61
CA TYR A 12 -0.04 2.70 -1.60
C TYR A 12 -0.53 1.39 -2.19
N LYS A 13 0.22 0.31 -1.98
CA LYS A 13 -0.22 -1.04 -2.34
C LYS A 13 0.34 -2.05 -1.36
N VAL A 14 -0.33 -3.18 -1.21
CA VAL A 14 0.21 -4.29 -0.43
C VAL A 14 1.30 -4.97 -1.23
N MET A 15 2.41 -5.28 -0.58
CA MET A 15 3.49 -6.06 -1.19
C MET A 15 3.99 -7.13 -0.23
N PRO A 16 4.44 -8.28 -0.76
CA PRO A 16 5.14 -9.26 0.03
C PRO A 16 6.53 -8.75 0.43
N ASP A 17 6.98 -9.16 1.60
CA ASP A 17 8.33 -8.99 2.11
C ASP A 17 9.16 -10.26 1.84
N LEU A 18 10.48 -10.19 2.08
CA LEU A 18 11.38 -11.33 1.87
C LEU A 18 11.07 -12.50 2.81
N ALA A 19 10.42 -12.22 3.94
CA ALA A 19 9.95 -13.23 4.90
C ALA A 19 8.60 -13.87 4.53
N GLY A 20 8.03 -13.58 3.36
CA GLY A 20 6.72 -14.11 2.93
C GLY A 20 5.51 -13.47 3.61
N LYS A 21 5.74 -12.40 4.39
CA LYS A 21 4.67 -11.60 5.02
C LYS A 21 4.24 -10.46 4.10
N TYR A 22 3.03 -9.95 4.26
CA TYR A 22 2.46 -8.86 3.48
C TYR A 22 2.37 -7.59 4.31
N ALA A 23 2.76 -6.46 3.72
CA ALA A 23 2.58 -5.17 4.34
C ALA A 23 2.27 -4.09 3.30
N PRO A 24 1.45 -3.07 3.64
CA PRO A 24 1.27 -1.91 2.80
C PRO A 24 2.58 -1.14 2.67
N ARG A 25 2.98 -0.87 1.43
CA ARG A 25 4.08 0.01 1.10
C ARG A 25 3.57 1.20 0.30
N TYR A 26 4.32 2.29 0.32
CA TYR A 26 3.97 3.50 -0.38
C TYR A 26 5.10 4.00 -1.25
N HIS A 27 4.73 4.63 -2.36
CA HIS A 27 5.64 5.33 -3.24
C HIS A 27 5.25 6.81 -3.28
N LYS A 28 6.25 7.69 -3.26
CA LYS A 28 6.01 9.13 -3.34
C LYS A 28 6.01 9.54 -4.81
N PRO A 29 5.11 10.43 -5.25
CA PRO A 29 5.06 10.85 -6.64
C PRO A 29 6.32 11.60 -7.07
N GLU A 30 6.98 12.28 -6.12
CA GLU A 30 8.22 13.03 -6.34
C GLU A 30 9.47 12.14 -6.37
N SER A 31 9.35 10.86 -6.03
CA SER A 31 10.49 9.95 -6.04
C SER A 31 10.72 9.38 -7.43
N ALA A 32 11.98 9.38 -7.87
CA ALA A 32 12.39 8.77 -9.12
C ALA A 32 11.96 7.28 -9.14
N PRO A 33 11.69 6.67 -10.30
CA PRO A 33 11.24 5.29 -10.42
C PRO A 33 12.24 4.27 -9.84
N GLU A 34 13.51 4.64 -9.71
CA GLU A 34 14.57 3.88 -9.03
C GLU A 34 14.41 3.83 -7.50
N VAL A 35 13.67 4.77 -6.92
CA VAL A 35 13.39 4.81 -5.49
C VAL A 35 12.29 3.81 -5.19
N GLY A 36 12.69 2.62 -4.76
CA GLY A 36 11.75 1.56 -4.41
C GLY A 36 10.66 1.97 -3.41
N TRP A 37 9.60 1.17 -3.37
CA TRP A 37 8.47 1.32 -2.45
C TRP A 37 8.90 1.28 -0.99
N LYS A 38 8.48 2.27 -0.20
CA LYS A 38 8.82 2.40 1.21
C LYS A 38 7.80 1.70 2.10
N THR A 39 8.26 0.99 3.12
CA THR A 39 7.39 0.34 4.10
C THR A 39 6.55 1.37 4.86
N CYS A 40 5.26 1.13 4.96
CA CYS A 40 4.36 1.99 5.71
C CYS A 40 4.38 1.59 7.19
N LYS A 41 5.09 2.36 8.04
CA LYS A 41 5.22 2.10 9.49
C LYS A 41 3.89 2.09 10.26
N ALA A 42 2.80 2.53 9.65
CA ALA A 42 1.47 2.53 10.26
C ALA A 42 0.83 1.13 10.30
N PHE A 43 1.43 0.13 9.68
CA PHE A 43 0.87 -1.21 9.54
C PHE A 43 1.81 -2.28 10.08
N THR A 44 1.21 -3.30 10.68
CA THR A 44 1.89 -4.55 11.04
C THR A 44 1.97 -5.45 9.81
N HIS A 45 3.03 -6.24 9.71
CA HIS A 45 3.16 -7.26 8.65
C HIS A 45 2.16 -8.38 8.95
N ARG A 46 1.34 -8.73 7.95
CA ARG A 46 0.35 -9.81 8.01
C ARG A 46 0.89 -11.05 7.33
N ASP A 47 0.41 -12.20 7.74
CA ASP A 47 0.77 -13.47 7.08
C ASP A 47 -0.03 -13.69 5.78
N SER A 48 -1.16 -13.00 5.62
CA SER A 48 -2.03 -13.09 4.44
C SER A 48 -2.15 -11.78 3.66
N LEU A 49 -2.18 -11.88 2.33
CA LEU A 49 -2.44 -10.76 1.43
C LEU A 49 -3.78 -10.09 1.73
N GLU A 50 -4.85 -10.89 1.87
CA GLU A 50 -6.21 -10.41 2.13
C GLU A 50 -6.30 -9.60 3.44
N GLU A 51 -5.65 -10.04 4.51
CA GLU A 51 -5.63 -9.29 5.78
C GLU A 51 -4.95 -7.93 5.60
N SER A 52 -3.82 -7.91 4.91
CA SER A 52 -3.09 -6.67 4.66
C SER A 52 -3.85 -5.75 3.70
N GLU A 53 -4.59 -6.28 2.72
CA GLU A 53 -5.45 -5.49 1.84
C GLU A 53 -6.65 -4.94 2.59
N ARG A 54 -7.24 -5.70 3.51
CA ARG A 54 -8.33 -5.24 4.37
C ARG A 54 -7.88 -4.10 5.28
N ASP A 55 -6.70 -4.21 5.89
CA ASP A 55 -6.11 -3.15 6.70
C ASP A 55 -5.86 -1.88 5.87
N LEU A 56 -5.26 -2.04 4.68
CA LEU A 56 -5.01 -0.92 3.79
C LEU A 56 -6.32 -0.25 3.33
N LYS A 57 -7.33 -1.03 2.97
CA LYS A 57 -8.66 -0.55 2.61
C LYS A 57 -9.31 0.24 3.74
N ALA A 58 -9.30 -0.29 4.96
CA ALA A 58 -9.86 0.39 6.13
C ALA A 58 -9.14 1.72 6.41
N TRP A 59 -7.82 1.74 6.27
CA TRP A 59 -7.02 2.95 6.44
C TRP A 59 -7.25 3.98 5.32
N ALA A 60 -7.35 3.52 4.08
CA ALA A 60 -7.68 4.34 2.92
C ALA A 60 -9.05 5.01 3.08
N MET A 61 -10.06 4.26 3.52
CA MET A 61 -11.39 4.79 3.82
C MET A 61 -11.33 5.85 4.93
N LYS A 62 -10.62 5.57 6.03
CA LYS A 62 -10.43 6.52 7.14
C LYS A 62 -9.74 7.83 6.71
N LYS A 63 -8.86 7.76 5.70
CA LYS A 63 -8.12 8.92 5.19
C LYS A 63 -8.74 9.57 3.95
N GLY A 64 -9.83 9.04 3.42
CA GLY A 64 -10.45 9.51 2.18
C GLY A 64 -9.50 9.40 0.98
N MET A 65 -8.81 8.27 0.85
CA MET A 65 -7.97 7.96 -0.31
C MET A 65 -8.80 7.40 -1.47
N THR A 66 -8.33 7.62 -2.68
CA THR A 66 -8.96 7.07 -3.89
C THR A 66 -8.41 5.67 -4.16
N ALA A 67 -9.28 4.69 -4.33
CA ALA A 67 -8.91 3.35 -4.73
C ALA A 67 -8.87 3.25 -6.27
N THR A 68 -7.76 2.76 -6.80
CA THR A 68 -7.60 2.33 -8.19
C THR A 68 -7.34 0.83 -8.16
N VAL A 69 -8.22 0.06 -8.79
CA VAL A 69 -8.05 -1.38 -8.92
C VAL A 69 -7.19 -1.59 -10.16
N GLU A 70 -5.95 -2.07 -9.98
CA GLU A 70 -5.22 -2.64 -11.12
C GLU A 70 -5.84 -4.02 -11.36
N GLU A 71 -6.73 -4.10 -12.37
CA GLU A 71 -7.12 -5.36 -13.00
C GLU A 71 -5.84 -5.98 -13.57
N GLN A 72 -5.46 -7.15 -13.04
CA GLN A 72 -4.40 -7.97 -13.61
C GLN A 72 -4.99 -8.85 -14.70
#